data_AF-A0AB73GHK2-F1
#
_entry.id   AF-A0AB73GHK2-F1
#
_cell.length_a   1.000
_cell.length_b   1.000
_cell.length_c   1.000
_cell.angle_alpha   90.00
_cell.angle_beta   90.00
_cell.angle_gamma   90.00
#
_symmetry.space_group_name_H-M   'P 1'
#
loop_
_entity.id
_entity.type
_entity.pdbx_description
1 polymer ?
#
loop_
_entity_poly.entity_id
_entity_poly.type
_entity_poly.pdbx_seq_one_letter_code
_entity_poly.pdbx_strand_id
1 'polypeptide(L)'
;MKRKPTIMLLLISILYGSIIFFLMGIVLRLIINFIYLKNFSMDEQDIFKAGVLSIIAGTAGGTGSWIFAKIDERKTSKSPPSDRE
;
A
#
# COMPACT_ATOMS: atom_id res chain seq x y z
N MET A 1 -9.46 -21.20 6.54
CA MET A 1 -10.40 -20.34 5.80
C MET A 1 -9.71 -19.82 4.54
N LYS A 2 -10.10 -20.27 3.33
CA LYS A 2 -9.59 -19.68 2.07
C LYS A 2 -10.11 -18.25 1.96
N ARG A 3 -9.25 -17.25 2.15
CA ARG A 3 -9.63 -15.85 1.98
C ARG A 3 -9.75 -15.58 0.49
N LYS A 4 -10.99 -15.46 -0.01
CA LYS A 4 -11.22 -15.02 -1.38
C LYS A 4 -10.72 -13.58 -1.52
N PRO A 5 -9.95 -13.25 -2.56
CA PRO A 5 -9.50 -11.88 -2.83
C PRO A 5 -10.69 -11.02 -3.29
N THR A 6 -11.49 -10.57 -2.32
CA THR A 6 -12.64 -9.69 -2.55
C THR A 6 -12.18 -8.26 -2.83
N ILE A 7 -12.89 -7.56 -3.72
CA ILE A 7 -12.61 -6.16 -4.10
C ILE A 7 -12.61 -5.24 -2.87
N MET A 8 -13.48 -5.50 -1.89
CA MET A 8 -13.52 -4.80 -0.61
C MET A 8 -12.18 -4.89 0.16
N LEU A 9 -11.52 -6.06 0.13
CA LEU A 9 -10.23 -6.26 0.79
C LEU A 9 -9.11 -5.47 0.09
N LEU A 10 -9.18 -5.37 -1.24
CA LEU A 10 -8.27 -4.52 -2.04
C LEU A 10 -8.46 -3.05 -1.67
N LEU A 11 -9.69 -2.56 -1.59
CA LEU A 11 -9.95 -1.14 -1.25
C LEU A 11 -9.44 -0.81 0.15
N ILE A 12 -9.67 -1.68 1.13
CA ILE A 12 -9.14 -1.53 2.49
C ILE A 12 -7.61 -1.55 2.48
N SER A 13 -6.99 -2.45 1.71
CA SER A 13 -5.53 -2.52 1.60
C SER A 13 -4.92 -1.26 0.96
N ILE A 14 -5.56 -0.73 -0.09
CA ILE A 14 -5.12 0.51 -0.75
C ILE A 14 -5.24 1.69 0.21
N LEU A 15 -6.37 1.81 0.92
CA LEU A 15 -6.59 2.88 1.88
C LEU A 15 -5.58 2.81 3.03
N TYR A 16 -5.40 1.62 3.61
CA TYR A 16 -4.44 1.38 4.69
C TYR A 16 -3.01 1.68 4.24
N GLY A 17 -2.59 1.17 3.08
CA GLY A 17 -1.27 1.46 2.52
C GLY A 17 -1.06 2.95 2.24
N SER A 18 -2.06 3.62 1.67
CA SER A 18 -1.98 5.06 1.39
C SER A 18 -1.81 5.88 2.67
N ILE A 19 -2.52 5.55 3.76
CA ILE A 19 -2.39 6.25 5.04
C ILE A 19 -0.98 6.04 5.63
N ILE A 20 -0.46 4.81 5.60
CA ILE A 20 0.89 4.53 6.12
C ILE A 20 1.96 5.25 5.30
N PHE A 21 1.90 5.19 3.96
CA PHE A 21 2.85 5.91 3.12
C PHE A 21 2.77 7.41 3.31
N PHE A 22 1.59 7.95 3.57
CA PHE A 22 1.41 9.38 3.87
C PHE A 22 2.09 9.76 5.18
N LEU A 23 1.81 9.02 6.26
CA LEU A 23 2.43 9.26 7.57
C LEU A 23 3.95 9.12 7.49
N MET A 24 4.45 8.09 6.81
CA MET A 24 5.88 7.90 6.59
C MET A 24 6.48 9.05 5.79
N GLY A 25 5.80 9.53 4.75
CA GLY A 25 6.22 10.68 3.95
C GLY A 25 6.33 11.97 4.77
N ILE A 26 5.35 12.23 5.65
CA ILE A 26 5.41 13.37 6.59
C ILE A 26 6.60 13.23 7.53
N VAL A 27 6.76 12.09 8.20
CA VAL A 27 7.85 11.86 9.15
C VAL A 27 9.21 12.03 8.47
N LEU A 28 9.40 11.41 7.29
CA LEU A 28 10.63 11.53 6.52
C LEU A 28 10.95 12.99 6.19
N ARG A 29 9.91 13.75 5.81
CA ARG A 29 10.07 15.16 5.43
C ARG A 29 10.35 16.07 6.62
N LEU A 30 9.76 15.79 7.79
CA LEU A 30 10.13 16.44 9.04
C LEU A 30 11.59 16.18 9.40
N ILE A 31 12.07 14.93 9.23
CA ILE A 31 13.46 14.56 9.49
C ILE A 31 14.41 15.31 8.55
N ILE A 32 14.09 15.37 7.24
CA ILE A 32 14.90 16.09 6.26
C ILE A 32 14.96 17.60 6.61
N ASN A 33 13.82 18.23 6.87
CA ASN A 33 13.81 19.65 7.23
C ASN A 33 14.55 19.93 8.54
N PHE A 34 14.45 19.02 9.52
CA PHE A 34 15.19 19.13 10.76
C PHE A 34 16.72 19.02 10.56
N ILE A 35 17.18 18.08 9.74
CA ILE A 35 18.62 17.87 9.49
C ILE A 35 19.21 19.03 8.68
N TYR A 36 18.53 19.47 7.62
CA TYR A 36 19.10 20.43 6.65
C TYR A 36 18.76 21.89 6.96
N LEU A 37 17.53 22.18 7.40
CA LEU A 37 17.07 23.55 7.65
C LEU A 37 16.99 23.88 9.14
N LYS A 38 17.15 22.88 10.02
CA LYS A 38 17.01 23.02 11.48
C LYS A 38 15.68 23.64 11.90
N ASN A 39 14.66 23.46 11.06
CA ASN A 39 13.34 24.06 11.20
C ASN A 39 12.27 23.00 10.90
N PHE A 40 11.11 23.14 11.54
CA PHE A 40 9.99 22.20 11.39
C PHE A 40 8.92 22.70 10.41
N SER A 41 9.19 23.79 9.69
CA SER A 41 8.27 24.34 8.71
C SER A 41 8.05 23.33 7.58
N MET A 42 6.79 23.00 7.34
CA MET A 42 6.32 22.26 6.17
C MET A 42 5.49 23.19 5.32
N ASP A 43 5.80 23.24 4.03
CA ASP A 43 5.00 23.97 3.07
C ASP A 43 3.72 23.18 2.71
N GLU A 44 2.65 23.89 2.35
CA GLU A 44 1.41 23.22 1.94
C GLU A 44 1.60 22.38 0.67
N GLN A 45 2.46 22.82 -0.26
CA GLN A 45 2.80 22.03 -1.45
C GLN A 45 3.49 20.72 -1.07
N ASP A 46 4.20 20.72 0.05
CA ASP A 46 4.93 19.57 0.51
C ASP A 46 4.01 18.49 1.07
N ILE A 47 2.96 18.90 1.79
CA ILE A 47 1.89 18.02 2.25
C ILE A 47 1.10 17.49 1.05
N PHE A 48 0.78 18.34 0.08
CA PHE A 48 0.07 17.93 -1.13
C PHE A 48 0.84 16.88 -1.94
N LYS A 49 2.14 17.12 -2.17
CA LYS A 49 3.01 16.16 -2.87
C LYS A 49 3.10 14.83 -2.13
N ALA A 50 3.22 14.86 -0.81
CA ALA A 50 3.23 13.64 0.00
C ALA A 50 1.92 12.86 -0.13
N GLY A 51 0.77 13.54 -0.15
CA GLY A 51 -0.54 12.94 -0.34
C GLY A 51 -0.72 12.29 -1.71
N VAL A 52 -0.28 12.95 -2.78
CA VAL A 52 -0.33 12.37 -4.13
C VAL A 52 0.56 11.13 -4.23
N LEU A 53 1.79 11.21 -3.72
CA LEU A 53 2.73 10.08 -3.73
C LEU A 53 2.23 8.90 -2.92
N SER A 54 1.60 9.15 -1.76
CA SER A 54 1.07 8.08 -0.91
C SER A 54 -0.13 7.37 -1.55
N ILE A 55 -1.01 8.09 -2.25
CA ILE A 55 -2.11 7.49 -3.02
C ILE A 55 -1.57 6.62 -4.15
N ILE A 56 -0.56 7.10 -4.89
CA ILE A 56 0.08 6.33 -5.96
C ILE A 56 0.70 5.06 -5.39
N ALA A 57 1.49 5.17 -4.32
CA ALA A 57 2.14 4.04 -3.66
C ALA A 57 1.14 3.03 -3.09
N GLY A 58 0.09 3.50 -2.41
CA GLY A 58 -0.96 2.66 -1.86
C GLY A 58 -1.77 1.95 -2.95
N THR A 59 -2.07 2.63 -4.05
CA THR A 59 -2.77 2.05 -5.20
C THR A 59 -1.89 1.01 -5.90
N ALA A 60 -0.63 1.33 -6.17
CA ALA A 60 0.32 0.40 -6.81
C ALA A 60 0.56 -0.84 -5.94
N GLY A 61 0.76 -0.65 -4.64
CA GLY A 61 0.96 -1.75 -3.69
C GLY A 61 -0.27 -2.63 -3.53
N GLY A 62 -1.46 -2.03 -3.37
CA GLY A 62 -2.71 -2.77 -3.21
C GLY A 62 -3.17 -3.48 -4.48
N THR A 63 -3.03 -2.85 -5.64
CA THR A 63 -3.34 -3.50 -6.94
C THR A 63 -2.34 -4.62 -7.25
N GLY A 64 -1.04 -4.40 -7.04
CA GLY A 64 -0.01 -5.42 -7.18
C GLY A 64 -0.29 -6.63 -6.30
N SER A 65 -0.52 -6.41 -4.99
CA SER A 65 -0.86 -7.47 -4.04
C SER A 65 -2.10 -8.27 -4.45
N TRP A 66 -3.15 -7.59 -4.93
CA TRP A 66 -4.37 -8.26 -5.38
C TRP A 66 -4.18 -9.06 -6.66
N ILE A 67 -3.39 -8.57 -7.62
CA ILE A 67 -3.04 -9.32 -8.84
C ILE A 67 -2.30 -10.61 -8.46
N PHE A 68 -1.30 -10.52 -7.57
CA PHE A 68 -0.59 -11.70 -7.09
C PHE A 68 -1.52 -12.67 -6.36
N ALA A 69 -2.42 -12.17 -5.50
CA ALA A 69 -3.42 -13.00 -4.82
C ALA A 69 -4.38 -13.69 -5.80
N LYS A 70 -4.77 -13.03 -6.89
CA LYS A 70 -5.60 -13.61 -7.96
C LYS A 70 -4.85 -14.67 -8.77
N ILE A 71 -3.57 -14.46 -9.05
CA ILE A 71 -2.72 -15.44 -9.73
C ILE A 71 -2.57 -16.69 -8.86
N ASP A 72 -2.32 -16.51 -7.56
CA ASP A 72 -2.21 -17.60 -6.61
C ASP A 72 -3.52 -18.41 -6.51
N GLU A 73 -4.67 -17.72 -6.38
CA GLU A 73 -5.99 -18.37 -6.40
C GLU A 73 -6.22 -19.21 -7.67
N ARG A 74 -5.80 -18.70 -8.86
CA ARG A 74 -5.88 -19.46 -10.11
C ARG A 74 -4.91 -20.64 -10.16
N LYS A 75 -3.69 -20.50 -9.63
CA LYS A 75 -2.71 -21.61 -9.56
C LYS A 75 -3.19 -22.71 -8.61
N THR A 76 -3.70 -22.36 -7.44
CA THR A 76 -4.28 -23.33 -6.49
C THR A 76 -5.55 -23.97 -7.04
N SER A 77 -6.34 -23.26 -7.87
CA SER A 77 -7.53 -23.82 -8.52
C SER A 77 -7.21 -24.76 -9.69
N LYS A 78 -6.04 -24.64 -10.32
CA LYS A 78 -5.57 -25.54 -11.39
C LYS A 78 -4.76 -26.72 -10.87
N SER A 79 -4.36 -26.67 -9.60
CA SER A 79 -3.75 -27.82 -8.93
C SER A 79 -4.85 -28.87 -8.73
N PRO A 80 -4.65 -30.15 -9.09
CA PRO A 80 -5.61 -31.20 -8.74
C PRO A 80 -5.82 -31.18 -7.22
N PRO A 81 -6.97 -31.66 -6.70
CA PRO A 81 -6.97 -32.06 -5.31
C PRO A 81 -5.83 -33.07 -5.18
N SER A 82 -4.80 -32.74 -4.38
CA SER A 82 -3.92 -33.79 -3.90
C SER A 82 -4.84 -34.69 -3.11
N ASP A 83 -5.15 -35.84 -3.71
CA ASP A 83 -5.80 -36.95 -3.04
C ASP A 83 -5.20 -37.05 -1.63
N ARG A 84 -6.10 -37.00 -0.66
CA ARG A 84 -5.86 -37.52 0.67
C ARG A 84 -7.00 -38.49 0.92
N GLU A 85 -6.64 -39.75 0.65
CA GLU A 85 -7.03 -41.00 1.32
C GLU A 85 -8.30 -40.96 2.19
#